data_AF-A0A9D5X3E3-F1
#
_entry.id   AF-A0A9D5X3E3-F1
#
_cell.length_a   1.000
_cell.length_b   1.000
_cell.length_c   1.000
_cell.angle_alpha   90.00
_cell.angle_beta   90.00
_cell.angle_gamma   90.00
#
_symmetry.space_group_name_H-M   'P 1'
#
loop_
_entity.id
_entity.type
_entity.pdbx_description
1 polymer ?
#
loop_
_entity_poly.entity_id
_entity_poly.type
_entity_poly.pdbx_seq_one_letter_code
_entity_poly.pdbx_strand_id
1 'polypeptide(L)'
;AEEFSFTTLKPSVFIDTAMKENNPDWSKIHSDPCDITLRNEIGRSFDPKDLSGLGDAVAQMLEETDSWSHKIEEIRNNMIFNLGHGGEAAGKFILERVLAHQEEAAAEVADNATTKKNAAADAADDAEKSDEDSSTKDATKTTDEDGVSRD
;
A
#
# COMPACT_ATOMS: atom_id res chain seq x y z
N ALA A 1 -13.12 26.75 0.02
CA ALA A 1 -13.58 27.21 -1.31
C ALA A 1 -13.60 26.05 -2.30
N GLU A 2 -12.54 25.23 -2.34
CA GLU A 2 -12.43 24.08 -3.24
C GLU A 2 -13.54 23.05 -3.06
N GLU A 3 -13.83 22.64 -1.82
CA GLU A 3 -14.95 21.74 -1.53
C GLU A 3 -16.29 22.30 -2.05
N PHE A 4 -16.52 23.60 -1.84
CA PHE A 4 -17.72 24.28 -2.33
C PHE A 4 -17.77 24.24 -3.87
N SER A 5 -16.69 24.62 -4.54
CA SER A 5 -16.62 24.66 -5.99
C SER A 5 -16.77 23.26 -6.60
N PHE A 6 -16.08 22.24 -6.09
CA PHE A 6 -16.20 20.87 -6.62
C PHE A 6 -17.56 20.24 -6.36
N THR A 7 -18.21 20.56 -5.23
CA THR A 7 -19.55 20.01 -4.91
C THR A 7 -20.63 20.69 -5.74
N THR A 8 -20.54 22.01 -5.91
CA THR A 8 -21.61 22.81 -6.54
C THR A 8 -21.37 23.14 -8.01
N LEU A 9 -20.17 22.87 -8.51
CA LEU A 9 -19.68 23.29 -9.83
C LEU A 9 -19.80 24.81 -10.04
N LYS A 10 -19.64 25.59 -8.97
CA LYS A 10 -19.69 27.06 -9.00
C LYS A 10 -18.33 27.67 -8.71
N PRO A 11 -17.97 28.74 -9.41
CA PRO A 11 -16.69 29.36 -9.22
C PRO A 11 -16.64 30.16 -7.91
N SER A 12 -15.45 30.27 -7.32
CA SER A 12 -15.22 31.00 -6.06
C SER A 12 -14.42 32.28 -6.29
N VAL A 13 -14.69 33.31 -5.48
CA VAL A 13 -13.84 34.50 -5.39
C VAL A 13 -12.89 34.35 -4.21
N PHE A 14 -11.61 34.64 -4.43
CA PHE A 14 -10.56 34.58 -3.43
C PHE A 14 -9.98 35.97 -3.17
N ILE A 15 -9.58 36.22 -1.92
CA ILE A 15 -8.86 37.42 -1.53
C ILE A 15 -7.48 36.99 -1.02
N ASP A 16 -6.44 37.41 -1.73
CA ASP A 16 -5.06 37.01 -1.48
C ASP A 16 -4.45 37.87 -0.37
N THR A 17 -4.86 37.56 0.85
CA THR A 17 -4.20 38.10 2.05
C THR A 17 -2.78 37.56 2.14
N ALA A 18 -1.90 38.29 2.82
CA ALA A 18 -0.54 37.83 3.12
C ALA A 18 -0.55 36.39 3.66
N MET A 19 0.30 35.54 3.06
CA MET A 19 0.37 34.12 3.37
C MET A 19 0.79 33.90 4.83
N LYS A 20 0.12 32.97 5.51
CA LYS A 20 0.53 32.52 6.85
C LYS A 20 1.51 31.37 6.72
N GLU A 21 2.80 31.69 6.76
CA GLU A 21 3.88 30.70 6.74
C GLU A 21 4.04 30.03 8.11
N ASN A 22 3.37 28.89 8.31
CA ASN A 22 3.50 28.10 9.54
C ASN A 22 4.62 27.04 9.46
N ASN A 23 5.01 26.64 8.24
CA ASN A 23 6.11 25.71 8.00
C ASN A 23 7.23 26.45 7.26
N PRO A 24 8.33 26.84 7.93
CA PRO A 24 9.43 27.57 7.30
C PRO A 24 10.11 26.81 6.15
N ASP A 25 9.98 25.49 6.15
CA ASP A 25 10.61 24.60 5.18
C ASP A 25 9.69 24.24 4.00
N TRP A 26 8.53 24.88 3.86
CA TRP A 26 7.56 24.60 2.79
C TRP A 26 8.19 24.72 1.40
N SER A 27 9.10 25.68 1.22
CA SER A 27 9.82 25.94 -0.03
C SER A 27 10.83 24.85 -0.42
N LYS A 28 11.18 23.94 0.51
CA LYS A 28 12.04 22.78 0.22
C LYS A 28 11.26 21.64 -0.46
N ILE A 29 9.93 21.68 -0.40
CA ILE A 29 9.05 20.74 -1.09
C ILE A 29 9.00 21.16 -2.57
N HIS A 30 9.31 20.25 -3.49
CA HIS A 30 9.43 20.55 -4.92
C HIS A 30 8.06 20.58 -5.63
N SER A 31 7.02 21.06 -4.95
CA SER A 31 5.67 21.21 -5.49
C SER A 31 4.98 22.35 -4.78
N ASP A 32 4.26 23.16 -5.56
CA ASP A 32 3.41 24.20 -4.99
C ASP A 32 2.22 23.55 -4.25
N PRO A 33 1.78 24.15 -3.12
CA PRO A 33 0.55 23.72 -2.46
C PRO A 33 -0.65 23.81 -3.40
N CYS A 34 -1.45 22.75 -3.45
CA CYS A 34 -2.67 22.71 -4.28
C CYS A 34 -3.59 23.90 -4.01
N ASP A 35 -3.73 24.31 -2.75
CA ASP A 35 -4.56 25.44 -2.34
C ASP A 35 -4.14 26.80 -2.94
N ILE A 36 -2.92 26.90 -3.46
CA ILE A 36 -2.40 28.08 -4.16
C ILE A 36 -2.65 27.95 -5.65
N THR A 37 -2.28 26.82 -6.25
CA THR A 37 -2.41 26.61 -7.70
C THR A 37 -3.86 26.56 -8.15
N LEU A 38 -4.76 26.00 -7.32
CA LEU A 38 -6.14 25.71 -7.70
C LEU A 38 -7.04 26.96 -7.74
N ARG A 39 -6.75 28.04 -6.99
CA ARG A 39 -7.67 29.19 -6.81
C ARG A 39 -8.11 29.83 -8.12
N ASN A 40 -7.17 30.02 -9.04
CA ASN A 40 -7.43 30.67 -10.34
C ASN A 40 -7.91 29.67 -11.41
N GLU A 41 -7.90 28.37 -11.10
CA GLU A 41 -8.52 27.35 -11.94
C GLU A 41 -10.02 27.26 -11.66
N ILE A 42 -10.42 27.22 -10.38
CA ILE A 42 -11.83 27.12 -9.95
C ILE A 42 -12.49 28.46 -9.64
N GLY A 43 -11.82 29.57 -9.95
CA GLY A 43 -12.28 30.89 -9.55
C GLY A 43 -11.35 32.02 -9.96
N ARG A 44 -11.44 33.14 -9.24
CA ARG A 44 -10.53 34.28 -9.42
C ARG A 44 -10.09 34.86 -8.08
N SER A 45 -8.82 35.25 -8.02
CA SER A 45 -8.20 35.82 -6.83
C SER A 45 -7.92 37.31 -7.01
N PHE A 46 -8.06 38.09 -5.93
CA PHE A 46 -7.86 39.53 -5.89
C PHE A 46 -6.96 39.94 -4.73
N ASP A 47 -6.11 40.94 -4.93
CA ASP A 47 -5.34 41.54 -3.83
C ASP A 47 -6.28 42.37 -2.95
N PRO A 48 -6.30 42.22 -1.62
CA PRO A 48 -7.10 43.07 -0.73
C PRO A 48 -6.81 44.58 -0.88
N LYS A 49 -5.66 44.98 -1.42
CA LYS A 49 -5.28 46.37 -1.72
C LYS A 49 -5.76 46.85 -3.08
N ASP A 50 -6.12 45.93 -3.98
CA ASP A 50 -6.63 46.23 -5.32
C ASP A 50 -7.79 45.29 -5.69
N LEU A 51 -9.00 45.81 -5.47
CA LEU A 51 -10.26 45.12 -5.79
C LEU A 51 -10.88 45.66 -7.08
N SER A 52 -10.11 46.36 -7.91
CA SER A 52 -10.59 46.83 -9.21
C SER A 52 -11.03 45.63 -10.07
N GLY A 53 -12.16 45.78 -10.77
CA GLY A 53 -12.72 44.72 -11.62
C GLY A 53 -13.36 43.54 -10.86
N LEU A 54 -13.42 43.55 -9.52
CA LEU A 54 -14.09 42.49 -8.75
C LEU A 54 -15.57 42.35 -9.15
N GLY A 55 -16.28 43.48 -9.26
CA GLY A 55 -17.69 43.49 -9.67
C GLY A 55 -17.89 42.91 -11.06
N ASP A 56 -17.04 43.30 -12.01
CA ASP A 56 -17.09 42.81 -13.39
C ASP A 56 -16.78 41.31 -13.48
N ALA A 57 -15.81 40.84 -12.69
CA ALA A 57 -15.49 39.42 -12.61
C ALA A 57 -16.66 38.60 -12.05
N VAL A 58 -17.32 39.08 -10.99
CA VAL A 58 -18.51 38.42 -10.44
C VAL A 58 -19.65 38.40 -11.47
N ALA A 59 -19.88 39.52 -12.18
CA ALA A 59 -20.87 39.59 -13.23
C ALA A 59 -20.58 38.57 -14.35
N GLN A 60 -19.32 38.50 -14.81
CA GLN A 60 -18.88 37.51 -15.79
C GLN A 60 -19.08 36.08 -15.28
N MET A 61 -18.72 35.79 -14.02
CA MET A 61 -18.89 34.45 -13.44
C MET A 61 -20.36 34.02 -13.39
N LEU A 62 -21.29 34.96 -13.17
CA LEU A 62 -22.73 34.70 -13.19
C LEU A 62 -23.24 34.51 -14.62
N GLU A 63 -22.74 35.29 -15.58
CA GLU A 63 -23.10 35.19 -17.00
C GLU A 63 -22.60 33.88 -17.62
N GLU A 64 -21.37 33.48 -17.30
CA GLU A 64 -20.67 32.31 -17.85
C GLU A 64 -20.81 31.05 -16.96
N THR A 65 -21.96 30.88 -16.31
CA THR A 65 -22.18 29.80 -15.32
C THR A 65 -21.86 28.40 -15.88
N ASP A 66 -22.30 28.09 -17.10
CA ASP A 66 -22.09 26.76 -17.71
C ASP A 66 -20.62 26.50 -18.03
N SER A 67 -19.91 27.52 -18.54
CA SER A 67 -18.46 27.44 -18.81
C SER A 67 -17.67 27.17 -17.54
N TRP A 68 -18.01 27.85 -16.44
CA TRP A 68 -17.40 27.59 -15.14
C TRP A 68 -17.73 26.21 -14.61
N SER A 69 -18.98 25.78 -14.72
CA SER A 69 -19.41 24.45 -14.29
C SER A 69 -18.61 23.35 -14.98
N HIS A 70 -18.50 23.42 -16.30
CA HIS A 70 -17.72 22.45 -17.09
C HIS A 70 -16.23 22.46 -16.72
N LYS A 71 -15.63 23.66 -16.60
CA LYS A 71 -14.22 23.79 -16.21
C LYS A 71 -13.95 23.18 -14.84
N ILE A 72 -14.79 23.47 -13.85
CA ILE A 72 -14.64 22.98 -12.48
C ILE A 72 -14.89 21.47 -12.42
N GLU A 73 -15.82 20.95 -13.20
CA GLU A 73 -16.06 19.52 -13.33
C GLU A 73 -14.84 18.79 -13.91
N GLU A 74 -14.22 19.33 -14.96
CA GLU A 74 -13.00 18.76 -15.54
C GLU A 74 -11.87 18.70 -14.52
N ILE A 75 -11.62 19.80 -13.80
CA ILE A 75 -10.60 19.85 -12.74
C ILE A 75 -10.93 18.84 -11.63
N ARG A 76 -12.18 18.77 -11.17
CA ARG A 76 -12.63 17.81 -10.15
C ARG A 76 -12.36 16.37 -10.58
N ASN A 77 -12.67 16.03 -11.82
CA ASN A 77 -12.50 14.67 -12.33
C ASN A 77 -11.03 14.27 -12.46
N ASN A 78 -10.13 15.24 -12.67
CA ASN A 78 -8.68 15.03 -12.67
C ASN A 78 -8.08 14.91 -11.26
N MET A 79 -8.71 15.53 -10.27
CA MET A 79 -8.20 15.61 -8.90
C MET A 79 -8.78 14.53 -7.96
N ILE A 80 -10.05 14.18 -8.13
CA ILE A 80 -10.77 13.27 -7.24
C ILE A 80 -11.01 11.93 -7.94
N PHE A 81 -10.15 10.97 -7.63
CA PHE A 81 -10.28 9.60 -8.10
C PHE A 81 -11.43 8.87 -7.40
N ASN A 82 -12.08 7.96 -8.13
CA ASN A 82 -13.17 7.13 -7.62
C ASN A 82 -14.29 7.98 -6.97
N LEU A 83 -14.59 9.15 -7.53
CA LEU A 83 -15.65 10.01 -7.00
C LEU A 83 -16.98 9.23 -6.94
N GLY A 84 -17.57 9.14 -5.76
CA GLY A 84 -18.77 8.33 -5.50
C GLY A 84 -18.53 6.82 -5.34
N HIS A 85 -17.36 6.31 -5.71
CA HIS A 85 -16.99 4.88 -5.69
C HIS A 85 -15.75 4.58 -4.82
N GLY A 86 -15.28 5.53 -4.01
CA GLY A 86 -14.07 5.37 -3.21
C GLY A 86 -14.14 4.19 -2.25
N GLY A 87 -15.30 3.95 -1.63
CA GLY A 87 -15.51 2.80 -0.74
C GLY A 87 -15.44 1.46 -1.48
N GLU A 88 -16.00 1.39 -2.69
CA GLU A 88 -15.94 0.19 -3.55
C GLU A 88 -14.48 -0.09 -3.95
N ALA A 89 -13.77 0.91 -4.46
CA ALA A 89 -12.38 0.78 -4.88
C ALA A 89 -11.45 0.37 -3.72
N ALA A 90 -11.58 1.04 -2.56
CA ALA A 90 -10.80 0.71 -1.37
C ALA A 90 -11.15 -0.68 -0.82
N GLY A 91 -12.44 -1.02 -0.77
CA GLY A 91 -12.90 -2.32 -0.30
C GLY A 91 -12.38 -3.47 -1.16
N LYS A 92 -12.42 -3.31 -2.49
CA LYS A 92 -11.84 -4.27 -3.44
C LYS A 92 -10.34 -4.44 -3.19
N PHE A 93 -9.60 -3.35 -3.09
CA PHE A 93 -8.15 -3.39 -2.85
C PHE A 93 -7.79 -4.11 -1.54
N ILE A 94 -8.49 -3.81 -0.44
CA ILE A 94 -8.24 -4.45 0.86
C ILE A 94 -8.56 -5.95 0.78
N LEU A 95 -9.70 -6.31 0.19
CA LEU A 95 -10.10 -7.72 0.08
C LEU A 95 -9.09 -8.53 -0.73
N GLU A 96 -8.67 -8.02 -1.90
CA GLU A 96 -7.64 -8.65 -2.74
C GLU A 96 -6.35 -8.87 -1.96
N ARG A 97 -5.91 -7.88 -1.17
CA ARG A 97 -4.67 -8.00 -0.38
C ARG A 97 -4.79 -9.02 0.75
N VAL A 98 -5.95 -9.12 1.40
CA VAL A 98 -6.21 -10.12 2.46
C VAL A 98 -6.21 -11.54 1.89
N LEU A 99 -6.87 -11.76 0.76
CA LEU A 99 -6.90 -13.08 0.11
C LEU A 99 -5.51 -13.51 -0.33
N ALA A 100 -4.75 -12.63 -0.98
CA ALA A 100 -3.37 -12.91 -1.38
C ALA A 100 -2.50 -13.30 -0.18
N HIS A 101 -2.66 -12.62 0.96
CA HIS A 101 -1.88 -12.93 2.15
C HIS A 101 -2.26 -14.29 2.78
N GLN A 102 -3.53 -14.70 2.68
CA GLN A 102 -3.96 -16.03 3.12
C GLN A 102 -3.40 -17.14 2.24
N GLU A 103 -3.32 -16.91 0.92
CA GLU A 103 -2.73 -17.85 -0.04
C GLU A 103 -1.22 -17.99 0.17
N GLU A 104 -0.50 -16.87 0.37
CA GLU A 104 0.92 -16.85 0.73
C GLU A 104 1.18 -17.63 2.03
N ALA A 105 0.40 -17.35 3.09
CA ALA A 105 0.53 -18.05 4.37
C ALA A 105 0.23 -19.55 4.25
N ALA A 106 -0.76 -19.93 3.43
CA ALA A 106 -1.08 -21.33 3.18
C ALA A 106 0.04 -22.05 2.40
N ALA A 107 0.66 -21.37 1.43
CA ALA A 107 1.79 -21.90 0.66
C ALA A 107 3.04 -22.09 1.54
N GLU A 108 3.35 -21.14 2.43
CA GLU A 108 4.48 -21.26 3.37
C GLU A 108 4.30 -22.42 4.36
N VAL A 109 3.07 -22.67 4.82
CA VAL A 109 2.76 -23.81 5.69
C VAL A 109 2.93 -25.14 4.94
N ALA A 110 2.55 -25.19 3.65
CA ALA A 110 2.71 -26.36 2.81
C ALA A 110 4.18 -26.67 2.48
N ASP A 111 4.98 -25.64 2.19
CA ASP A 111 6.42 -25.78 1.94
C ASP A 111 7.19 -26.21 3.19
N ASN A 112 6.85 -25.65 4.36
CA ASN A 112 7.48 -26.03 5.61
C ASN A 112 7.12 -27.47 6.02
N ALA A 113 5.88 -27.91 5.77
CA ALA A 113 5.47 -29.30 5.98
C ALA A 113 6.20 -30.29 5.04
N THR A 114 6.42 -29.90 3.77
CA THR A 114 7.14 -30.72 2.79
C THR A 114 8.63 -30.80 3.12
N THR A 115 9.24 -29.69 3.53
CA THR A 115 10.65 -29.63 3.96
C THR A 115 10.89 -30.50 5.20
N LYS A 116 9.97 -30.47 6.16
CA LYS A 116 10.03 -31.29 7.38
C LYS A 116 9.82 -32.78 7.10
N LYS A 117 9.00 -33.13 6.09
CA LYS A 117 8.77 -34.51 5.64
C LYS A 117 9.98 -35.06 4.88
N ASN A 118 10.64 -34.25 4.06
CA ASN A 118 11.84 -34.65 3.32
C ASN A 118 13.05 -34.78 4.26
N ALA A 119 13.22 -33.88 5.23
CA ALA A 119 14.26 -34.02 6.26
C ALA A 119 14.10 -35.28 7.14
N ALA A 120 12.87 -35.74 7.36
CA ALA A 120 12.59 -36.99 8.06
C ALA A 120 12.81 -38.25 7.20
N ALA A 121 12.75 -38.12 5.87
CA ALA A 121 13.02 -39.20 4.93
C ALA A 121 14.53 -39.37 4.66
N ASP A 122 15.30 -38.28 4.57
CA ASP A 122 16.78 -38.31 4.49
C ASP A 122 17.41 -38.94 5.74
N ALA A 123 16.80 -38.76 6.93
CA ALA A 123 17.25 -39.41 8.16
C ALA A 123 16.92 -40.93 8.23
N ALA A 124 16.09 -41.43 7.32
CA ALA A 124 15.69 -42.84 7.26
C ALA A 124 16.45 -43.66 6.21
N ASP A 125 17.11 -43.01 5.23
CA ASP A 125 17.90 -43.68 4.18
C ASP A 125 19.34 -44.01 4.61
N ASP A 126 19.86 -43.38 5.68
CA ASP A 126 21.17 -43.71 6.28
C ASP A 126 21.11 -44.94 7.22
N ALA A 127 19.98 -45.65 7.25
CA ALA A 127 19.71 -46.78 8.15
C ALA A 127 19.50 -48.12 7.42
N GLU A 128 19.95 -48.28 6.17
CA GLU A 128 20.01 -49.60 5.53
C GLU A 128 21.45 -50.14 5.52
N LYS A 129 21.90 -50.69 6.65
CA LYS A 129 22.93 -51.75 6.67
C LYS A 129 23.11 -52.42 8.03
N SER A 130 22.27 -53.40 8.34
CA SER A 130 22.69 -54.65 9.01
C SER A 130 21.46 -55.52 9.30
N ASP A 131 21.14 -56.46 8.43
CA ASP A 131 20.41 -57.66 8.83
C ASP A 131 20.77 -58.78 7.85
N GLU A 132 21.89 -59.44 8.12
CA GLU A 132 22.12 -60.79 7.61
C GLU A 132 22.59 -61.69 8.76
N ASP A 133 21.70 -62.62 9.09
CA ASP A 133 21.90 -63.93 9.71
C ASP A 133 22.09 -64.04 11.24
N SER A 134 21.06 -64.55 11.93
CA SER A 134 21.27 -65.57 12.96
C SER A 134 20.02 -66.41 13.29
N SER A 135 20.04 -67.68 12.89
CA SER A 135 19.59 -68.77 13.77
C SER A 135 19.97 -70.13 13.20
N THR A 136 20.98 -70.78 13.79
CA THR A 136 20.87 -72.16 14.27
C THR A 136 21.93 -72.45 15.33
N LYS A 137 21.55 -73.39 16.19
CA LYS A 137 22.05 -73.77 17.50
C LYS A 137 23.05 -74.93 17.36
N ASP A 138 24.24 -74.85 17.95
CA ASP A 138 24.83 -76.02 18.64
C ASP A 138 26.01 -75.67 19.56
N ALA A 139 26.32 -76.64 20.42
CA ALA A 139 26.96 -76.59 21.71
C ALA A 139 28.49 -76.40 21.77
N THR A 140 28.94 -76.19 23.02
CA THR A 140 30.18 -76.75 23.63
C THR A 140 31.40 -75.81 23.76
N LYS A 141 31.58 -75.29 25.00
CA LYS A 141 32.78 -75.52 25.86
C LYS A 141 33.97 -74.53 25.87
N THR A 142 34.20 -74.04 27.10
CA THR A 142 35.46 -73.75 27.87
C THR A 142 36.28 -72.46 27.69
N THR A 143 36.43 -71.80 28.86
CA THR A 143 37.65 -71.25 29.52
C THR A 143 38.29 -70.00 28.90
N ASP A 144 38.29 -68.89 29.65
CA ASP A 144 39.44 -68.36 30.46
C ASP A 144 40.43 -67.67 29.51
N GLU A 145 41.06 -66.52 29.74
CA GLU A 145 41.33 -65.64 30.88
C GLU A 145 41.95 -64.39 30.23
N ASP A 146 41.92 -63.27 30.95
CA ASP A 146 42.92 -62.19 30.95
C ASP A 146 43.31 -61.41 29.67
N GLY A 147 43.51 -60.10 29.89
CA GLY A 147 44.69 -59.44 29.31
C GLY A 147 44.45 -58.22 28.42
N VAL A 148 44.11 -57.10 29.06
CA VAL A 148 44.80 -55.79 28.96
C VAL A 148 45.85 -55.65 27.83
N SER A 149 45.68 -54.66 26.93
CA SER A 149 46.49 -53.40 26.83
C SER A 149 46.62 -52.87 25.39
N ARG A 150 46.39 -51.53 25.29
CA ARG A 150 47.17 -50.51 24.54
C ARG A 150 47.26 -50.61 23.01
N ASP A 151 47.18 -49.53 22.23
CA ASP A 151 47.32 -48.08 22.45
C ASP A 151 46.22 -47.31 21.70
#